data_AF-A0A254SVW0-F1
#
_entry.id   AF-A0A254SVW0-F1
#
_cell.length_a   1.000
_cell.length_b   1.000
_cell.length_c   1.000
_cell.angle_alpha   90.00
_cell.angle_beta   90.00
_cell.angle_gamma   90.00
#
_symmetry.space_group_name_H-M   'P 1'
#
loop_
_entity.id
_entity.type
_entity.pdbx_description
1 polymer ?
#
loop_
_entity_poly.entity_id
_entity_poly.type
_entity_poly.pdbx_seq_one_letter_code
_entity_poly.pdbx_strand_id
1 'polypeptide(L)' 'MNLKIGDKIEILEMVGEPQYTGKVGVVDFIDDAGQVHGSWGGLAVQPERDKVRLLEG' A
#
# COMPACT_ATOMS: atom_id res chain seq x y z
N MET A 1 10.22 5.20 1.43
CA MET A 1 9.05 6.06 1.15
C MET A 1 8.29 6.19 2.47
N ASN A 2 7.87 7.38 2.88
CA ASN A 2 7.23 7.56 4.20
C ASN A 2 5.72 7.72 4.00
N LEU A 3 4.99 6.61 3.97
CA LEU A 3 3.53 6.61 3.86
C LEU A 3 2.92 6.89 5.24
N LYS A 4 1.81 7.61 5.27
CA LYS A 4 1.02 7.90 6.47
C LYS A 4 -0.46 7.61 6.22
N ILE A 5 -1.21 7.49 7.31
CA ILE A 5 -2.66 7.35 7.27
C ILE A 5 -3.26 8.55 6.53
N GLY A 6 -4.16 8.26 5.58
CA GLY A 6 -4.79 9.24 4.70
C GLY A 6 -4.13 9.40 3.33
N ASP A 7 -2.90 8.90 3.12
CA ASP A 7 -2.26 8.93 1.81
C ASP A 7 -3.04 8.06 0.81
N LYS A 8 -3.24 8.58 -0.41
CA LYS A 8 -3.76 7.81 -1.53
C LYS A 8 -2.62 7.27 -2.37
N ILE A 9 -2.60 5.95 -2.59
CA ILE A 9 -1.53 5.27 -3.32
C ILE A 9 -2.08 4.38 -4.44
N GLU A 10 -1.21 4.09 -5.40
CA GLU A 10 -1.37 3.01 -6.39
C GLU A 10 -0.33 1.91 -6.12
N ILE A 11 -0.76 0.65 -6.11
CA ILE A 11 0.13 -0.51 -6.00
C ILE A 11 0.71 -0.80 -7.38
N LEU A 12 2.03 -0.62 -7.53
CA LEU A 12 2.74 -0.92 -8.78
C LEU A 12 3.18 -2.39 -8.85
N GLU A 13 3.53 -2.96 -7.70
CA GLU A 13 3.96 -4.36 -7.57
C GLU A 13 3.74 -4.81 -6.13
N MET A 14 3.04 -5.93 -5.93
CA MET A 14 2.99 -6.65 -4.67
C MET A 14 3.61 -8.04 -4.86
N VAL A 15 4.72 -8.31 -4.18
CA VAL A 15 5.55 -9.49 -4.45
C VAL A 15 4.79 -10.76 -4.07
N GLY A 16 4.54 -11.61 -5.07
CA GLY A 16 3.77 -12.85 -4.91
C GLY A 16 2.25 -12.70 -5.14
N GLU A 17 1.75 -11.46 -5.21
CA GLU A 17 0.32 -11.15 -5.30
C GLU A 17 0.03 -10.21 -6.49
N PRO A 18 0.31 -10.64 -7.74
CA PRO A 18 0.21 -9.79 -8.94
C PRO A 18 -1.19 -9.23 -9.20
N GLN A 19 -2.24 -9.82 -8.63
CA GLN A 19 -3.62 -9.34 -8.71
C GLN A 19 -3.86 -8.01 -7.96
N TYR A 20 -2.89 -7.54 -7.17
CA TYR A 20 -2.95 -6.22 -6.54
C TYR A 20 -2.33 -5.11 -7.39
N THR A 21 -1.58 -5.43 -8.45
CA THR A 21 -1.01 -4.44 -9.35
C THR A 21 -2.09 -3.58 -10.00
N GLY A 22 -1.90 -2.26 -9.98
CA GLY A 22 -2.83 -1.25 -10.49
C GLY A 22 -3.97 -0.89 -9.54
N LYS A 23 -4.07 -1.54 -8.37
CA LYS A 23 -5.08 -1.15 -7.38
C LYS A 23 -4.73 0.18 -6.74
N VAL A 24 -5.76 0.99 -6.51
CA VAL A 24 -5.66 2.30 -5.87
C VAL A 24 -6.50 2.31 -4.61
N GLY A 25 -5.99 2.92 -3.55
CA GLY A 25 -6.76 3.13 -2.32
C GLY A 25 -6.06 4.08 -1.36
N VAL A 26 -6.70 4.28 -0.21
CA VAL A 26 -6.23 5.18 0.85
C VAL A 26 -5.63 4.34 1.98
N VAL A 27 -4.54 4.81 2.57
CA VAL A 27 -3.93 4.19 3.76
C VAL A 27 -4.87 4.39 4.94
N ASP A 28 -5.42 3.30 5.46
CA ASP A 28 -6.35 3.31 6.59
C ASP A 28 -5.62 3.09 7.92
N PHE A 29 -4.57 2.26 7.91
CA PHE A 29 -3.86 1.82 9.11
C PHE A 29 -2.44 1.35 8.77
N ILE A 30 -1.50 1.56 9.70
CA ILE A 30 -0.13 1.03 9.63
C ILE A 30 0.09 0.25 10.92
N ASP A 31 0.43 -1.03 10.80
CA ASP A 31 0.64 -1.89 11.98
C ASP A 31 2.02 -1.70 12.63
N ASP A 32 2.20 -2.34 13.77
CA ASP A 32 3.44 -2.26 14.56
C ASP A 32 4.67 -2.86 13.85
N ALA A 33 4.45 -3.66 12.79
CA ALA A 33 5.51 -4.18 11.93
C ALA A 33 5.81 -3.27 10.73
N GLY A 34 5.08 -2.16 10.58
CA GLY A 34 5.24 -1.21 9.50
C GLY A 34 4.55 -1.62 8.19
N GLN A 35 3.68 -2.64 8.21
CA GLN A 35 2.88 -2.99 7.03
C GLN A 35 1.73 -2.01 6.88
N VAL A 36 1.43 -1.64 5.63
CA VAL A 36 0.47 -0.59 5.28
C VAL A 36 -0.81 -1.23 4.79
N HIS A 37 -1.90 -0.99 5.51
CA HIS A 37 -3.24 -1.47 5.20
C HIS A 37 -4.07 -0.33 4.62
N GLY A 38 -4.95 -0.64 3.68
CA GLY A 38 -5.78 0.39 3.06
C GLY A 38 -6.92 -0.16 2.23
N SER A 39 -7.67 0.76 1.63
CA SER A 39 -8.95 0.47 0.97
C SER A 39 -8.86 -0.35 -0.32
N TRP A 40 -7.66 -0.81 -0.71
CA TRP A 40 -7.39 -1.57 -1.93
C TRP A 40 -7.63 -3.09 -1.80
N GLY A 41 -7.83 -3.61 -0.59
CA GLY A 41 -8.16 -5.02 -0.39
C GLY A 41 -7.77 -5.56 0.98
N GLY A 42 -7.62 -6.88 1.07
CA GLY A 42 -7.39 -7.58 2.33
C GLY A 42 -5.93 -7.85 2.68
N LEU A 43 -4.97 -7.44 1.85
CA LEU A 43 -3.54 -7.61 2.09
C LEU A 43 -2.85 -6.27 2.28
N ALA A 44 -1.88 -6.27 3.19
CA ALA A 44 -1.03 -5.14 3.49
C ALA A 44 0.12 -5.02 2.49
N VAL A 45 0.46 -3.79 2.12
CA VAL A 45 1.69 -3.45 1.41
C VAL A 45 2.85 -3.53 2.40
N GLN A 46 3.92 -4.23 2.02
CA GLN A 46 5.17 -4.33 2.77
C GLN A 46 6.21 -3.37 2.17
N PRO A 47 6.48 -2.20 2.81
CA PRO A 47 7.33 -1.15 2.23
C PRO A 47 8.75 -1.57 1.85
N GLU A 48 9.26 -2.67 2.43
CA GLU A 48 10.58 -3.22 2.18
C GLU A 48 10.68 -4.07 0.90
N ARG A 49 9.56 -4.52 0.33
CA ARG A 49 9.53 -5.40 -0.85
C ARG A 49 8.58 -4.94 -1.95
N ASP A 50 7.46 -4.34 -1.59
CA ASP A 50 6.42 -3.94 -2.52
C ASP A 50 6.69 -2.53 -3.06
N LYS A 51 6.17 -2.27 -4.26
CA LYS A 51 6.33 -0.96 -4.92
C LYS A 51 4.98 -0.29 -5.03
N VAL A 52 4.94 0.96 -4.59
CA VAL A 52 3.74 1.79 -4.63
C VAL A 52 4.10 3.19 -5.10
N ARG A 53 3.10 3.90 -5.60
CA ARG A 53 3.18 5.30 -6.01
C ARG A 53 2.24 6.14 -5.16
N LEU A 54 2.75 7.19 -4.55
CA LEU A 54 1.91 8.19 -3.89
C LEU A 54 1.20 9.03 -4.96
N LEU A 55 -0.12 9.15 -4.83
CA LEU A 55 -0.96 9.96 -5.71
C LEU A 55 -1.38 11.27 -5.01
N GLU A 56 -1.70 11.21 -3.71
CA GLU A 56 -2.14 12.34 -2.88
C GLU A 56 -1.80 12.06 -1.40
N GLY A 57 -1.51 13.08 -0.57
CA GLY A 57 -1.20 12.94 0.85
C GLY A 57 -1.17 14.25 1.63
#